data_AF-A0A8C2YZ46-F1
#
_entry.id   AF-A0A8C2YZ46-F1
#
_cell.length_a   1.000
_cell.length_b   1.000
_cell.length_c   1.000
_cell.angle_alpha   90.00
_cell.angle_beta   90.00
_cell.angle_gamma   90.00
#
_symmetry.space_group_name_H-M   'P 1'
#
loop_
_entity.id
_entity.type
_entity.pdbx_description
1 polymer ?
#
loop_
_entity_poly.entity_id
_entity_poly.type
_entity_poly.pdbx_seq_one_letter_code
_entity_poly.pdbx_strand_id
1 'polypeptide(L)'
;MMDSFILAALAVCSLTAPTCGDKGTSKARSCSDIRQFYSGKGFALDGVPQSEISGEHLRICPQGYTCCTSDMEDNLAVLSRREMEGLLKEAGRSLQTSLTGQYKVFDGYFLELLNRSAISLQETFTRTWGLLYSQNSQVFSDLYTDLRHYYRGSNINLEEVLNEFWARLLEKLFYQANKQYFIGEDYLECVSKQIETLRPFGDTPRAMKMMVTRTFVAARSFVQGLMVSGEVVRKVSQVQLSLECMRAMMRMTYCPHCRGMASARPCANYCSNVMKGCLANQADLNTEWRHLAETMMQVAGRFDGPSGVDDVVLSIPSRIAEAMFTMMENMHSINSKVRAHIGVLSTEPFEHFTLMNLLCPKVSDVTVSLRDMQPYWVSLPSVLCSDRVATGSGAEDKCWNGMNRARYLPEVMGDGLASQINNPEVEIDITKPDMTIRQQIMQLKIMTHRLKNALNGQDVDFQDASDDASGSGSGMCADNVCSRGPRLIAPVTDRPTLYPYLPENKKVKSSAASHNLPCIAMYLLPLLILLLRR
;
A
#
# COMPACT_ATOMS: atom_id res chain seq x y z
N MET A 1 28.13 -60.88 -73.10
CA MET A 1 29.35 -60.22 -72.59
C MET A 1 29.07 -58.94 -71.81
N MET A 2 27.81 -58.51 -71.75
CA MET A 2 27.12 -58.25 -70.48
C MET A 2 26.85 -59.61 -69.78
N ASP A 3 26.62 -59.61 -68.46
CA ASP A 3 26.19 -60.76 -67.61
C ASP A 3 27.22 -61.64 -66.88
N SER A 4 28.39 -61.12 -66.46
CA SER A 4 29.26 -61.88 -65.52
C SER A 4 29.96 -61.07 -64.42
N PHE A 5 29.65 -59.77 -64.26
CA PHE A 5 30.26 -58.95 -63.20
C PHE A 5 29.28 -58.39 -62.15
N ILE A 6 27.98 -58.69 -62.25
CA ILE A 6 26.97 -58.20 -61.29
C ILE A 6 26.63 -59.25 -60.21
N LEU A 7 26.91 -60.53 -60.43
CA LEU A 7 26.60 -61.60 -59.47
C LEU A 7 27.69 -61.84 -58.41
N ALA A 8 28.90 -61.30 -58.58
CA ALA A 8 29.99 -61.46 -57.60
C ALA A 8 30.01 -60.38 -56.50
N ALA A 9 29.31 -59.25 -56.69
CA ALA A 9 29.23 -58.17 -55.70
C ALA A 9 28.05 -58.31 -54.73
N LEU A 10 27.09 -59.22 -54.98
CA LEU A 10 25.91 -59.45 -54.13
C LEU A 10 26.01 -60.69 -53.23
N ALA A 11 27.10 -61.48 -53.32
CA ALA A 11 27.25 -62.72 -52.54
C ALA A 11 28.31 -62.66 -51.41
N VAL A 12 28.98 -61.52 -51.21
CA VAL A 12 29.99 -61.36 -50.13
C VAL A 12 29.56 -60.34 -49.05
N CYS A 13 28.39 -59.71 -49.19
CA CYS A 13 27.81 -58.84 -48.15
C CYS A 13 26.80 -59.54 -47.23
N SER A 14 26.77 -60.87 -47.19
CA SER A 14 25.81 -61.62 -46.36
C SER A 14 26.41 -62.38 -45.17
N LEU A 15 27.73 -62.29 -44.93
CA LEU A 15 28.38 -63.03 -43.83
C LEU A 15 29.48 -62.22 -43.13
N THR A 16 29.17 -60.99 -42.72
CA THR A 16 29.84 -60.33 -41.57
C THR A 16 28.88 -59.31 -40.98
N ALA A 17 27.77 -59.79 -40.41
CA ALA A 17 27.15 -59.06 -39.31
C ALA A 17 28.03 -59.31 -38.08
N PRO A 18 28.72 -58.31 -37.51
CA PRO A 18 29.01 -58.38 -36.10
C PRO A 18 27.64 -58.31 -35.44
N THR A 19 27.18 -59.44 -34.92
CA THR A 19 26.21 -59.44 -33.83
C THR A 19 26.86 -58.79 -32.63
N CYS A 20 27.03 -57.46 -32.67
CA CYS A 20 26.88 -56.64 -31.49
C CYS A 20 25.37 -56.63 -31.20
N GLY A 21 24.88 -57.79 -30.77
CA GLY A 21 23.80 -57.81 -29.80
C GLY A 21 24.40 -57.16 -28.57
N ASP A 22 24.32 -55.83 -28.51
CA ASP A 22 24.35 -55.13 -27.24
C ASP A 22 23.14 -55.71 -26.49
N LYS A 23 23.38 -56.80 -25.76
CA LYS A 23 22.63 -57.10 -24.55
C LYS A 23 22.95 -55.95 -23.61
N GLY A 24 22.41 -54.78 -23.93
CA GLY A 24 22.15 -53.73 -22.99
C GLY A 24 21.17 -54.33 -22.00
N THR A 25 21.69 -55.08 -21.03
CA THR A 25 21.12 -55.05 -19.70
C THR A 25 21.06 -53.57 -19.36
N SER A 26 19.91 -52.93 -19.61
CA SER A 26 19.62 -51.59 -19.14
C SER A 26 19.70 -51.68 -17.63
N LYS A 27 20.90 -51.52 -17.06
CA LYS A 27 21.10 -51.46 -15.63
C LYS A 27 20.16 -50.35 -15.16
N ALA A 28 19.16 -50.71 -14.35
CA ALA A 28 18.24 -49.76 -13.78
C ALA A 28 19.05 -48.62 -13.17
N ARG A 29 18.72 -47.37 -13.51
CA ARG A 29 19.53 -46.24 -13.04
C ARG A 29 19.46 -46.19 -11.51
N SER A 30 20.59 -45.85 -10.90
CA SER A 30 20.75 -45.79 -9.46
C SER A 30 19.94 -44.62 -8.88
N CYS A 31 19.29 -44.85 -7.75
CA CYS A 31 18.60 -43.81 -6.97
C CYS A 31 19.47 -43.22 -5.85
N SER A 32 20.79 -43.41 -5.91
CA SER A 32 21.76 -42.92 -4.90
C SER A 32 21.61 -41.42 -4.60
N ASP A 33 21.45 -40.60 -5.63
CA ASP A 33 21.47 -39.14 -5.51
C ASP A 33 20.26 -38.62 -4.74
N ILE A 34 19.06 -39.13 -5.06
CA ILE A 34 17.86 -38.76 -4.32
C ILE A 34 17.88 -39.33 -2.91
N ARG A 35 18.46 -40.51 -2.70
CA ARG A 35 18.56 -41.13 -1.37
C ARG A 35 19.42 -40.26 -0.44
N GLN A 36 20.56 -39.78 -0.94
CA GLN A 36 21.40 -38.81 -0.22
C GLN A 36 20.67 -37.49 0.04
N PHE A 37 19.99 -36.94 -0.96
CA PHE A 37 19.19 -35.72 -0.82
C PHE A 37 18.07 -35.87 0.23
N TYR A 38 17.31 -36.97 0.17
CA TYR A 38 16.17 -37.24 1.04
C TYR A 38 16.61 -37.42 2.50
N SER A 39 17.70 -38.16 2.74
CA SER A 39 18.33 -38.20 4.08
C SER A 39 18.86 -36.85 4.53
N GLY A 40 19.44 -36.05 3.62
CA GLY A 40 19.95 -34.72 3.92
C GLY A 40 18.85 -33.73 4.31
N LYS A 41 17.61 -33.99 3.88
CA LYS A 41 16.40 -33.26 4.31
C LYS A 41 15.79 -33.79 5.62
N GLY A 42 16.39 -34.81 6.22
CA GLY A 42 15.99 -35.36 7.53
C GLY A 42 14.91 -36.43 7.47
N PHE A 43 14.62 -37.00 6.30
CA PHE A 43 13.67 -38.09 6.16
C PHE A 43 14.33 -39.47 6.34
N ALA A 44 13.54 -40.45 6.81
CA ALA A 44 13.97 -41.84 6.95
C ALA A 44 14.21 -42.47 5.56
N LEU A 45 15.20 -43.37 5.48
CA LEU A 45 15.53 -44.07 4.23
C LEU A 45 14.73 -45.36 4.04
N ASP A 46 13.85 -45.68 4.98
CA ASP A 46 13.00 -46.86 4.93
C ASP A 46 12.02 -46.74 3.75
N GLY A 47 12.02 -47.74 2.88
CA GLY A 47 11.17 -47.73 1.68
C GLY A 47 11.68 -46.88 0.51
N VAL A 48 12.85 -46.23 0.62
CA VAL A 48 13.47 -45.52 -0.52
C VAL A 48 14.07 -46.53 -1.52
N PRO A 49 13.67 -46.51 -2.81
CA PRO A 49 14.18 -47.43 -3.81
C PRO A 49 15.70 -47.34 -4.01
N GLN A 50 16.36 -48.47 -4.30
CA GLN A 50 17.78 -48.48 -4.66
C GLN A 50 18.01 -48.17 -6.15
N SER A 51 17.06 -48.55 -6.99
CA SER A 51 17.05 -48.34 -8.44
C SER A 51 15.68 -47.84 -8.89
N GLU A 52 15.62 -47.27 -10.10
CA GLU A 52 14.36 -46.79 -10.68
C GLU A 52 13.25 -47.87 -10.66
N ILE A 53 12.05 -47.47 -10.24
CA ILE A 53 10.82 -48.27 -10.19
C ILE A 53 9.77 -47.67 -11.15
N SER A 54 8.69 -48.41 -11.44
CA SER A 54 7.52 -47.85 -12.14
C SER A 54 6.86 -46.78 -11.27
N GLY A 55 6.50 -45.64 -11.86
CA GLY A 55 5.89 -44.49 -11.19
C GLY A 55 4.39 -44.35 -11.42
N GLU A 56 3.67 -45.45 -11.66
CA GLU A 56 2.20 -45.45 -11.81
C GLU A 56 1.46 -44.95 -10.55
N HIS A 57 2.09 -45.07 -9.38
CA HIS A 57 1.56 -44.59 -8.10
C HIS A 57 1.67 -43.08 -7.90
N LEU A 58 2.43 -42.36 -8.75
CA LEU A 58 2.67 -40.93 -8.59
C LEU A 58 1.40 -40.11 -8.89
N ARG A 59 1.13 -39.11 -8.04
CA ARG A 59 -0.05 -38.24 -8.13
C ARG A 59 0.28 -36.82 -8.56
N ILE A 60 1.52 -36.36 -8.34
CA ILE A 60 1.94 -34.98 -8.61
C ILE A 60 3.01 -34.94 -9.72
N CYS A 61 4.03 -35.77 -9.58
CA CYS A 61 5.09 -35.91 -10.57
C CYS A 61 4.57 -36.64 -11.82
N PRO A 62 5.06 -36.27 -13.01
CA PRO A 62 4.70 -36.99 -14.22
C PRO A 62 5.04 -38.48 -14.12
N GLN A 63 4.09 -39.33 -14.48
CA GLN A 63 4.25 -40.78 -14.46
C GLN A 63 5.39 -41.23 -15.39
N GLY A 64 6.05 -42.32 -15.01
CA GLY A 64 7.24 -42.86 -15.69
C GLY A 64 8.19 -43.51 -14.68
N TYR A 65 9.39 -43.90 -15.12
CA TYR A 65 10.40 -44.42 -14.19
C TYR A 65 10.80 -43.36 -13.16
N THR A 66 10.83 -43.76 -11.89
CA THR A 66 11.04 -42.86 -10.77
C THR A 66 11.85 -43.51 -9.65
N CYS A 67 12.48 -42.66 -8.84
CA CYS A 67 13.10 -43.03 -7.58
C CYS A 67 12.28 -42.60 -6.35
N CYS A 68 11.04 -42.15 -6.53
CA CYS A 68 10.14 -41.74 -5.45
C CYS A 68 8.98 -42.73 -5.27
N THR A 69 8.71 -43.10 -4.02
CA THR A 69 7.44 -43.74 -3.63
C THR A 69 6.35 -42.69 -3.40
N SER A 70 5.10 -43.13 -3.19
CA SER A 70 4.00 -42.23 -2.82
C SER A 70 4.32 -41.45 -1.54
N ASP A 71 4.88 -42.11 -0.53
CA ASP A 71 5.23 -41.46 0.74
C ASP A 71 6.34 -40.42 0.57
N MET A 72 7.32 -40.70 -0.29
CA MET A 72 8.36 -39.72 -0.63
C MET A 72 7.77 -38.51 -1.34
N GLU A 73 6.84 -38.73 -2.28
CA GLU A 73 6.17 -37.67 -3.02
C GLU A 73 5.37 -36.75 -2.08
N ASP A 74 4.60 -37.33 -1.16
CA ASP A 74 3.81 -36.59 -0.17
C ASP A 74 4.72 -35.81 0.81
N ASN A 75 5.78 -36.42 1.32
CA ASN A 75 6.74 -35.76 2.21
C ASN A 75 7.46 -34.59 1.53
N LEU A 76 7.88 -34.77 0.29
CA LEU A 76 8.50 -33.71 -0.51
C LEU A 76 7.50 -32.61 -0.86
N ALA A 77 6.23 -32.93 -1.09
CA ALA A 77 5.19 -31.94 -1.33
C ALA A 77 4.98 -31.04 -0.10
N VAL A 78 4.89 -31.63 1.10
CA VAL A 78 4.80 -30.88 2.37
C VAL A 78 6.05 -30.04 2.61
N LEU A 79 7.24 -30.59 2.35
CA LEU A 79 8.49 -29.83 2.45
C LEU A 79 8.49 -28.62 1.51
N SER A 80 8.09 -28.80 0.25
CA SER A 80 8.09 -27.73 -0.75
C SER A 80 7.20 -26.57 -0.34
N ARG A 81 6.02 -26.89 0.20
CA ARG A 81 5.07 -25.91 0.74
C ARG A 81 5.68 -25.18 1.94
N ARG A 82 6.24 -25.90 2.90
CA ARG A 82 6.85 -25.29 4.10
C ARG A 82 8.00 -24.35 3.73
N GLU A 83 8.87 -24.75 2.81
CA GLU A 83 9.98 -23.92 2.34
C GLU A 83 9.45 -22.64 1.64
N MET A 84 8.42 -22.76 0.80
CA MET A 84 7.83 -21.60 0.13
C MET A 84 7.12 -20.66 1.09
N GLU A 85 6.28 -21.18 1.98
CA GLU A 85 5.62 -20.37 3.02
C GLU A 85 6.65 -19.68 3.92
N GLY A 86 7.79 -20.32 4.19
CA GLY A 86 8.92 -19.71 4.89
C GLY A 86 9.49 -18.50 4.16
N LEU A 87 9.76 -18.62 2.85
CA LEU A 87 10.25 -17.50 2.04
C LEU A 87 9.26 -16.35 1.96
N LEU A 88 7.96 -16.64 1.78
CA LEU A 88 6.91 -15.62 1.74
C LEU A 88 6.83 -14.87 3.08
N LYS A 89 6.90 -15.58 4.20
CA LYS A 89 6.92 -14.97 5.53
C LYS A 89 8.17 -14.11 5.75
N GLU A 90 9.33 -14.53 5.25
CA GLU A 90 10.56 -13.74 5.34
C GLU A 90 10.46 -12.45 4.52
N ALA A 91 10.02 -12.54 3.27
CA ALA A 91 9.78 -11.38 2.41
C ALA A 91 8.77 -10.42 3.03
N GLY A 92 7.70 -10.94 3.63
CA GLY A 92 6.71 -10.17 4.39
C GLY A 92 7.30 -9.49 5.61
N ARG A 93 8.11 -10.20 6.40
CA ARG A 93 8.75 -9.67 7.61
C ARG A 93 9.73 -8.55 7.29
N SER A 94 10.50 -8.69 6.22
CA SER A 94 11.42 -7.64 5.75
C SER A 94 10.67 -6.33 5.46
N LEU A 95 9.58 -6.42 4.68
CA LEU A 95 8.73 -5.26 4.39
C LEU A 95 8.08 -4.68 5.66
N GLN A 96 7.55 -5.53 6.54
CA GLN A 96 6.96 -5.10 7.81
C GLN A 96 7.98 -4.38 8.70
N THR A 97 9.23 -4.86 8.74
CA THR A 97 10.32 -4.24 9.51
C THR A 97 10.64 -2.85 8.96
N SER A 98 10.68 -2.71 7.63
CA SER A 98 10.90 -1.42 6.97
C SER A 98 9.78 -0.43 7.29
N LEU A 99 8.51 -0.81 7.10
CA LEU A 99 7.35 0.04 7.43
C LEU A 99 7.31 0.45 8.91
N THR A 100 7.61 -0.49 9.81
CA THR A 100 7.70 -0.22 11.25
C THR A 100 8.83 0.76 11.58
N GLY A 101 9.96 0.63 10.87
CA GLY A 101 11.08 1.56 10.97
C GLY A 101 10.67 2.98 10.56
N GLN A 102 10.02 3.13 9.40
CA GLN A 102 9.52 4.42 8.92
C GLN A 102 8.52 5.05 9.88
N TYR A 103 7.60 4.23 10.43
CA TYR A 103 6.66 4.68 11.46
C TYR A 103 7.39 5.26 12.67
N LYS A 104 8.34 4.51 13.26
CA LYS A 104 9.08 4.95 14.46
C LYS A 104 9.88 6.23 14.22
N VAL A 105 10.49 6.35 13.04
CA VAL A 105 11.28 7.54 12.67
C VAL A 105 10.38 8.78 12.62
N PHE A 106 9.26 8.69 11.89
CA PHE A 106 8.34 9.83 11.77
C PHE A 106 7.67 10.15 13.10
N ASP A 107 7.23 9.13 13.85
CA ASP A 107 6.58 9.30 15.14
C ASP A 107 7.48 9.99 16.17
N GLY A 108 8.73 9.53 16.28
CA GLY A 108 9.72 10.16 17.14
C GLY A 108 10.03 11.61 16.73
N TYR A 109 10.12 11.87 15.42
CA TYR A 109 10.35 13.22 14.90
C TYR A 109 9.19 14.18 15.23
N PHE A 110 7.94 13.78 14.99
CA PHE A 110 6.78 14.64 15.25
C PHE A 110 6.62 14.95 16.75
N LEU A 111 6.81 13.95 17.61
CA LEU A 111 6.72 14.13 19.06
C LEU A 111 7.85 15.01 19.61
N GLU A 112 9.07 14.86 19.09
CA GLU A 112 10.20 15.73 19.44
C GLU A 112 9.95 17.18 19.00
N LEU A 113 9.36 17.39 17.83
CA LEU A 113 9.00 18.72 17.34
C LEU A 113 7.98 19.41 18.26
N LEU A 114 6.95 18.67 18.71
CA LEU A 114 6.00 19.19 19.71
C LEU A 114 6.67 19.54 21.03
N ASN A 115 7.61 18.70 21.47
CA ASN A 115 8.35 18.94 22.70
C ASN A 115 9.22 20.21 22.60
N ARG A 116 9.93 20.39 21.47
CA ARG A 116 10.70 21.61 21.19
C ARG A 116 9.84 22.85 21.16
N SER A 117 8.68 22.78 20.51
CA SER A 117 7.72 23.88 20.49
C SER A 117 7.24 24.25 21.90
N ALA A 118 6.93 23.26 22.74
CA ALA A 118 6.51 23.48 24.12
C ALA A 118 7.62 24.13 24.97
N ILE A 119 8.87 23.65 24.85
CA ILE A 119 10.03 24.23 25.54
C ILE A 119 10.26 25.68 25.07
N SER A 120 10.20 25.92 23.76
CA SER A 120 10.35 27.26 23.18
C SER A 120 9.28 28.24 23.69
N LEU A 121 8.03 27.78 23.81
CA LEU A 121 6.96 28.56 24.44
C LEU A 121 7.33 28.90 25.87
N GLN A 122 7.69 27.91 26.68
CA GLN A 122 8.01 28.12 28.09
C GLN A 122 9.15 29.12 28.28
N GLU A 123 10.26 28.97 27.55
CA GLU A 123 11.42 29.86 27.66
C GLU A 123 11.07 31.29 27.22
N THR A 124 10.43 31.43 26.05
CA THR A 124 10.08 32.73 25.48
C THR A 124 9.05 33.44 26.36
N PHE A 125 8.02 32.74 26.83
CA PHE A 125 6.95 33.34 27.62
C PHE A 125 7.38 33.66 29.04
N THR A 126 8.27 32.87 29.64
CA THR A 126 8.87 33.21 30.93
C THR A 126 9.64 34.52 30.83
N ARG A 127 10.38 34.73 29.73
CA ARG A 127 11.14 35.97 29.50
C ARG A 127 10.24 37.17 29.17
N THR A 128 9.24 36.99 28.31
CA THR A 128 8.41 38.09 27.78
C THR A 128 7.26 38.47 28.73
N TRP A 129 6.61 37.48 29.34
CA TRP A 129 5.39 37.66 30.13
C TRP A 129 5.59 37.46 31.64
N GLY A 130 6.71 36.87 32.06
CA GLY A 130 7.10 36.73 33.46
C GLY A 130 6.00 36.11 34.33
N LEU A 131 5.51 36.89 35.30
CA LEU A 131 4.50 36.45 36.27
C LEU A 131 3.15 36.09 35.62
N LEU A 132 2.77 36.77 34.53
CA LEU A 132 1.51 36.47 33.82
C LEU A 132 1.50 35.05 33.27
N TYR A 133 2.64 34.63 32.71
CA TYR A 133 2.81 33.27 32.23
C TYR A 133 2.91 32.27 33.38
N SER A 134 3.76 32.53 34.39
CA SER A 134 3.98 31.54 35.46
C SER A 134 2.71 31.22 36.27
N GLN A 135 1.81 32.20 36.43
CA GLN A 135 0.51 31.99 37.10
C GLN A 135 -0.50 31.22 36.27
N ASN A 136 -0.35 31.18 34.94
CA ASN A 136 -1.31 30.57 34.01
C ASN A 136 -0.67 29.48 33.13
N SER A 137 0.51 29.00 33.49
CA SER A 137 1.32 28.06 32.70
C SER A 137 0.57 26.76 32.38
N GLN A 138 -0.34 26.36 33.27
CA GLN A 138 -1.19 25.17 33.11
C GLN A 138 -1.98 25.21 31.80
N VAL A 139 -2.55 26.36 31.40
CA VAL A 139 -3.37 26.49 30.18
C VAL A 139 -2.57 26.11 28.94
N PHE A 140 -1.29 26.52 28.89
CA PHE A 140 -0.40 26.18 27.77
C PHE A 140 0.08 24.73 27.84
N SER A 141 0.36 24.21 29.04
CA SER A 141 0.78 22.82 29.20
C SER A 141 -0.32 21.81 28.88
N ASP A 142 -1.58 22.16 29.18
CA ASP A 142 -2.78 21.39 28.86
C ASP A 142 -2.91 21.30 27.33
N LEU A 143 -2.84 22.44 26.62
CA LEU A 143 -2.88 22.48 25.15
C LEU A 143 -1.87 21.51 24.52
N TYR A 144 -0.59 21.57 24.90
CA TYR A 144 0.41 20.65 24.34
C TYR A 144 0.16 19.19 24.70
N THR A 145 -0.47 18.93 25.84
CA THR A 145 -0.85 17.58 26.26
C THR A 145 -2.01 17.05 25.40
N ASP A 146 -3.02 17.87 25.14
CA ASP A 146 -4.13 17.53 24.26
C ASP A 146 -3.68 17.34 22.81
N LEU A 147 -2.77 18.18 22.30
CA LEU A 147 -2.15 18.02 20.99
C LEU A 147 -1.42 16.66 20.86
N ARG A 148 -0.68 16.25 21.91
CA ARG A 148 -0.02 14.94 21.98
C ARG A 148 -1.04 13.80 22.03
N HIS A 149 -2.11 13.94 22.79
CA HIS A 149 -3.17 12.93 22.91
C HIS A 149 -3.93 12.75 21.59
N TYR A 150 -4.30 13.85 20.93
CA TYR A 150 -4.93 13.83 19.61
C TYR A 150 -4.07 13.09 18.60
N TYR A 151 -2.78 13.46 18.49
CA TYR A 151 -1.85 12.82 17.55
C TYR A 151 -1.71 11.31 17.79
N ARG A 152 -1.66 10.86 19.06
CA ARG A 152 -1.58 9.44 19.43
C ARG A 152 -2.84 8.62 19.16
N GLY A 153 -3.91 9.24 18.68
CA GLY A 153 -5.15 8.54 18.36
C GLY A 153 -6.21 8.59 19.46
N SER A 154 -6.09 9.49 20.44
CA SER A 154 -7.17 9.69 21.42
C SER A 154 -8.42 10.23 20.73
N ASN A 155 -9.60 9.88 21.23
CA ASN A 155 -10.88 10.33 20.69
C ASN A 155 -11.20 11.76 21.16
N ILE A 156 -10.39 12.72 20.70
CA ILE A 156 -10.47 14.14 21.07
C ILE A 156 -10.72 14.94 19.79
N ASN A 157 -11.67 15.89 19.83
CA ASN A 157 -11.86 16.82 18.74
C ASN A 157 -10.83 17.96 18.84
N LEU A 158 -9.91 18.02 17.89
CA LEU A 158 -8.84 19.03 17.88
C LEU A 158 -9.37 20.46 17.73
N GLU A 159 -10.47 20.67 17.01
CA GLU A 159 -11.06 22.00 16.89
C GLU A 159 -11.63 22.49 18.22
N GLU A 160 -12.30 21.61 18.97
CA GLU A 160 -12.84 21.93 20.29
C GLU A 160 -11.72 22.25 21.29
N VAL A 161 -10.64 21.45 21.31
CA VAL A 161 -9.46 21.72 22.15
C VAL A 161 -8.88 23.10 21.88
N LEU A 162 -8.76 23.47 20.61
CA LEU A 162 -8.22 24.78 20.23
C LEU A 162 -9.16 25.92 20.62
N ASN A 163 -10.48 25.76 20.41
CA ASN A 163 -11.47 26.76 20.82
C ASN A 163 -11.48 26.95 22.35
N GLU A 164 -11.45 25.86 23.11
CA GLU A 164 -11.42 25.86 24.58
C GLU A 164 -10.13 26.52 25.11
N PHE A 165 -8.99 26.24 24.49
CA PHE A 165 -7.74 26.91 24.82
C PHE A 165 -7.85 28.44 24.70
N TRP A 166 -8.41 28.94 23.58
CA TRP A 166 -8.57 30.38 23.37
C TRP A 166 -9.58 31.01 24.34
N ALA A 167 -10.67 30.32 24.65
CA ALA A 167 -11.64 30.74 25.64
C ALA A 167 -10.99 30.89 27.04
N ARG A 168 -10.31 29.84 27.52
CA ARG A 168 -9.60 29.86 28.80
C ARG A 168 -8.52 30.93 28.84
N LEU A 169 -7.77 31.12 27.75
CA LEU A 169 -6.74 32.16 27.68
C LEU A 169 -7.35 33.57 27.76
N LEU A 170 -8.48 33.81 27.09
CA LEU A 170 -9.18 35.10 27.15
C LEU A 170 -9.60 35.45 28.57
N GLU A 171 -10.20 34.50 29.30
CA GLU A 171 -10.64 34.72 30.69
C GLU A 171 -9.48 35.14 31.59
N LYS A 172 -8.33 34.44 31.48
CA LYS A 172 -7.14 34.75 32.29
C LYS A 172 -6.55 36.12 31.96
N LEU A 173 -6.43 36.45 30.67
CA LEU A 173 -5.89 37.74 30.23
C LEU A 173 -6.82 38.90 30.56
N PHE A 174 -8.12 38.71 30.34
CA PHE A 174 -9.13 39.72 30.63
C PHE A 174 -9.21 40.01 32.13
N TYR A 175 -9.19 38.96 32.96
CA TYR A 175 -9.13 39.11 34.41
C TYR A 175 -7.86 39.86 34.84
N GLN A 176 -6.69 39.50 34.29
CA GLN A 176 -5.44 40.18 34.60
C GLN A 176 -5.47 41.67 34.24
N ALA A 177 -5.97 42.00 33.05
CA ALA A 177 -6.02 43.37 32.55
C ALA A 177 -6.98 44.25 33.36
N ASN A 178 -8.01 43.65 33.96
CA ASN A 178 -9.07 44.35 34.69
C ASN A 178 -9.09 44.02 36.19
N LYS A 179 -7.95 43.62 36.78
CA LYS A 179 -7.81 43.30 38.22
C LYS A 179 -8.31 44.38 39.18
N GLN A 180 -8.46 45.61 38.70
CA GLN A 180 -8.98 46.75 39.46
C GLN A 180 -10.49 46.63 39.74
N TYR A 181 -11.19 45.79 38.97
CA TYR A 181 -12.62 45.54 39.10
C TYR A 181 -12.87 44.15 39.70
N PHE A 182 -13.91 44.02 40.52
CA PHE A 182 -14.38 42.72 40.96
C PHE A 182 -15.12 42.05 39.80
N ILE A 183 -14.50 41.03 39.20
CA ILE A 183 -15.07 40.27 38.08
C ILE A 183 -15.38 38.85 38.57
N GLY A 184 -16.66 38.50 38.55
CA GLY A 184 -17.12 37.13 38.88
C GLY A 184 -16.87 36.15 37.73
N GLU A 185 -16.85 34.84 38.05
CA GLU A 185 -16.65 33.77 37.07
C GLU A 185 -17.71 33.78 35.97
N ASP A 186 -19.00 34.00 36.32
CA ASP A 186 -20.10 34.09 35.35
C ASP A 186 -19.89 35.20 34.30
N TYR A 187 -19.23 36.29 34.69
CA TYR A 187 -18.91 37.39 33.78
C TYR A 187 -17.78 37.00 32.82
N LEU A 188 -16.76 36.27 33.29
CA LEU A 188 -15.68 35.76 32.46
C LEU A 188 -16.18 34.73 31.44
N GLU A 189 -17.06 33.82 31.88
CA GLU A 189 -17.71 32.85 30.98
C GLU A 189 -18.58 33.53 29.91
N CYS A 190 -19.26 34.62 30.27
CA CYS A 190 -20.00 35.43 29.31
C CYS A 190 -19.07 36.09 28.28
N VAL A 191 -17.93 36.64 28.71
CA VAL A 191 -16.93 37.23 27.82
C VAL A 191 -16.33 36.17 26.89
N SER A 192 -16.04 34.95 27.38
CA SER A 192 -15.50 33.86 26.56
C SER A 192 -16.50 33.37 25.51
N LYS A 193 -17.80 33.35 25.82
CA LYS A 193 -18.86 33.08 24.82
C LYS A 193 -18.94 34.12 23.70
N GLN A 194 -18.45 35.34 23.92
CA GLN A 194 -18.43 36.42 22.92
C GLN A 194 -17.11 36.49 22.15
N ILE A 195 -16.25 35.47 22.21
CA ILE A 195 -14.93 35.48 21.56
C ILE A 195 -15.01 35.67 20.04
N GLU A 196 -15.99 35.06 19.38
CA GLU A 196 -16.18 35.14 17.92
C GLU A 196 -16.66 36.52 17.45
N THR A 197 -17.49 37.19 18.27
CA THR A 197 -18.05 38.52 17.96
C THR A 197 -17.04 39.63 18.27
N LEU A 198 -16.35 39.53 19.41
CA LEU A 198 -15.38 40.53 19.86
C LEU A 198 -14.04 40.42 19.13
N ARG A 199 -13.67 39.22 18.67
CA ARG A 199 -12.37 38.85 18.09
C ARG A 199 -11.19 39.49 18.84
N PRO A 200 -11.07 39.23 20.16
CA PRO A 200 -10.06 39.89 20.99
C PRO A 200 -8.63 39.57 20.54
N PHE A 201 -8.42 38.40 19.95
CA PHE A 201 -7.13 37.94 19.44
C PHE A 201 -6.94 38.19 17.94
N GLY A 202 -7.82 38.98 17.31
CA GLY A 202 -7.86 39.14 15.85
C GLY A 202 -8.21 37.83 15.12
N ASP A 203 -7.62 37.62 13.95
CA ASP A 203 -7.86 36.42 13.13
C ASP A 203 -6.92 35.25 13.49
N THR A 204 -5.98 35.45 14.42
CA THR A 204 -4.95 34.47 14.80
C THR A 204 -5.54 33.14 15.30
N PRO A 205 -6.56 33.09 16.18
CA PRO A 205 -7.19 31.84 16.58
C PRO A 205 -7.71 31.01 15.42
N ARG A 206 -8.41 31.66 14.47
CA ARG A 206 -8.99 31.00 13.30
C ARG A 206 -7.90 30.49 12.35
N ALA A 207 -6.88 31.30 12.09
CA ALA A 207 -5.76 30.92 11.24
C ALA A 207 -4.96 29.76 11.83
N MET A 208 -4.64 29.84 13.13
CA MET A 208 -3.94 28.78 13.85
C MET A 208 -4.79 27.50 13.90
N LYS A 209 -6.10 27.60 14.14
CA LYS A 209 -6.99 26.44 14.13
C LYS A 209 -6.94 25.67 12.81
N MET A 210 -7.10 26.39 11.69
CA MET A 210 -7.05 25.77 10.36
C MET A 210 -5.69 25.11 10.07
N MET A 211 -4.61 25.79 10.44
CA MET A 211 -3.25 25.34 10.19
C MET A 211 -2.88 24.11 11.03
N VAL A 212 -3.12 24.17 12.34
CA VAL A 212 -2.87 23.08 13.30
C VAL A 212 -3.72 21.87 12.94
N THR A 213 -5.02 22.05 12.68
CA THR A 213 -5.92 20.93 12.34
C THR A 213 -5.46 20.21 11.09
N ARG A 214 -5.19 20.94 10.00
CA ARG A 214 -4.69 20.36 8.75
C ARG A 214 -3.40 19.55 8.95
N THR A 215 -2.44 20.11 9.68
CA THR A 215 -1.14 19.47 9.89
C THR A 215 -1.24 18.23 10.77
N PHE A 216 -1.99 18.30 11.87
CA PHE A 216 -2.12 17.18 12.80
C PHE A 216 -2.95 16.03 12.24
N VAL A 217 -4.05 16.32 11.52
CA VAL A 217 -4.85 15.30 10.82
C VAL A 217 -3.98 14.58 9.79
N ALA A 218 -3.18 15.33 9.01
CA ALA A 218 -2.28 14.76 8.02
C ALA A 218 -1.18 13.90 8.67
N ALA A 219 -0.52 14.38 9.72
CA ALA A 219 0.52 13.63 10.45
C ALA A 219 -0.02 12.34 11.08
N ARG A 220 -1.17 12.41 11.77
CA ARG A 220 -1.85 11.25 12.36
C ARG A 220 -2.24 10.24 11.30
N SER A 221 -2.87 10.70 10.21
CA SER A 221 -3.30 9.81 9.12
C SER A 221 -2.11 9.14 8.43
N PHE A 222 -1.00 9.85 8.26
CA PHE A 222 0.22 9.30 7.66
C PHE A 222 0.79 8.13 8.47
N VAL A 223 0.90 8.32 9.78
CA VAL A 223 1.37 7.29 10.72
C VAL A 223 0.43 6.09 10.77
N GLN A 224 -0.88 6.34 10.80
CA GLN A 224 -1.88 5.29 10.68
C GLN A 224 -1.74 4.53 9.35
N GLY A 225 -1.44 5.22 8.25
CA GLY A 225 -1.16 4.62 6.94
C GLY A 225 0.00 3.62 6.97
N LEU A 226 1.11 3.98 7.63
CA LEU A 226 2.28 3.10 7.79
C LEU A 226 1.93 1.85 8.63
N MET A 227 1.20 2.05 9.74
CA MET A 227 0.77 0.96 10.62
C MET A 227 -0.22 0.00 9.94
N VAL A 228 -1.22 0.53 9.24
CA VAL A 228 -2.19 -0.28 8.47
C VAL A 228 -1.48 -1.05 7.36
N SER A 229 -0.53 -0.43 6.66
CA SER A 229 0.27 -1.09 5.64
C SER A 229 1.03 -2.29 6.22
N GLY A 230 1.69 -2.10 7.38
CA GLY A 230 2.39 -3.18 8.08
C GLY A 230 1.47 -4.32 8.53
N GLU A 231 0.27 -3.98 9.01
CA GLU A 231 -0.73 -4.94 9.45
C GLU A 231 -1.33 -5.75 8.28
N VAL A 232 -1.57 -5.10 7.13
CA VAL A 232 -1.99 -5.76 5.89
C VAL A 232 -0.93 -6.77 5.45
N VAL A 233 0.34 -6.37 5.39
CA VAL A 233 1.45 -7.28 5.02
C VAL A 233 1.50 -8.48 5.98
N ARG A 234 1.37 -8.24 7.29
CA ARG A 234 1.37 -9.30 8.31
C ARG A 234 0.24 -10.30 8.10
N LYS A 235 -1.00 -9.82 7.88
CA LYS A 235 -2.18 -10.68 7.67
C LYS A 235 -2.13 -11.45 6.36
N VAL A 236 -1.73 -10.79 5.27
CA VAL A 236 -1.62 -11.44 3.95
C VAL A 236 -0.52 -12.50 3.94
N SER A 237 0.59 -12.26 4.64
CA SER A 237 1.69 -13.24 4.77
C SER A 237 1.32 -14.49 5.58
N GLN A 238 0.16 -14.50 6.25
CA GLN A 238 -0.37 -15.64 7.00
C GLN A 238 -1.39 -16.47 6.20
N VAL A 239 -1.80 -16.00 5.01
CA VAL A 239 -2.70 -16.74 4.12
C VAL A 239 -2.01 -18.01 3.64
N GLN A 240 -2.66 -19.15 3.85
CA GLN A 240 -2.12 -20.45 3.46
C GLN A 240 -2.17 -20.64 1.94
N LEU A 241 -1.18 -21.35 1.40
CA LEU A 241 -1.17 -21.74 0.00
C LEU A 241 -2.19 -22.85 -0.27
N SER A 242 -2.85 -22.80 -1.43
CA SER A 242 -3.81 -23.83 -1.84
C SER A 242 -3.14 -25.18 -2.12
N LEU A 243 -3.94 -26.24 -2.18
CA LEU A 243 -3.46 -27.58 -2.49
C LEU A 243 -2.94 -27.66 -3.94
N GLU A 244 -3.59 -26.95 -4.86
CA GLU A 244 -3.20 -26.84 -6.27
C GLU A 244 -1.84 -26.17 -6.39
N CYS A 245 -1.61 -25.10 -5.63
CA CYS A 245 -0.31 -24.46 -5.53
C CYS A 245 0.75 -25.41 -4.95
N MET A 246 0.43 -26.16 -3.88
CA MET A 246 1.34 -27.17 -3.31
C MET A 246 1.77 -28.19 -4.37
N ARG A 247 0.82 -28.73 -5.14
CA ARG A 247 1.11 -29.69 -6.22
C ARG A 247 2.03 -29.07 -7.29
N ALA A 248 1.73 -27.85 -7.75
CA ALA A 248 2.52 -27.17 -8.75
C ALA A 248 3.95 -26.86 -8.27
N MET A 249 4.11 -26.41 -7.02
CA MET A 249 5.43 -26.16 -6.42
C MET A 249 6.25 -27.43 -6.27
N MET A 250 5.62 -28.53 -5.82
CA MET A 250 6.25 -29.85 -5.74
C MET A 250 6.73 -30.30 -7.13
N ARG A 251 5.86 -30.16 -8.14
CA ARG A 251 6.17 -30.48 -9.54
C ARG A 251 7.33 -29.67 -10.10
N MET A 252 7.37 -28.38 -9.77
CA MET A 252 8.45 -27.49 -10.19
C MET A 252 9.77 -27.80 -9.48
N THR A 253 9.73 -28.09 -8.17
CA THR A 253 10.93 -28.08 -7.31
C THR A 253 11.55 -29.46 -7.14
N TYR A 254 10.77 -30.50 -6.84
CA TYR A 254 11.32 -31.79 -6.43
C TYR A 254 11.04 -32.95 -7.39
N CYS A 255 10.08 -32.84 -8.31
CA CYS A 255 9.92 -33.88 -9.33
C CYS A 255 11.16 -34.13 -10.24
N PRO A 256 12.06 -33.16 -10.48
CA PRO A 256 13.36 -33.46 -11.10
C PRO A 256 14.16 -34.49 -10.32
N HIS A 257 14.17 -34.41 -8.98
CA HIS A 257 14.84 -35.39 -8.13
C HIS A 257 14.21 -36.77 -8.28
N CYS A 258 12.87 -36.85 -8.27
CA CYS A 258 12.15 -38.10 -8.44
C CYS A 258 12.38 -38.77 -9.81
N ARG A 259 12.75 -38.02 -10.84
CA ARG A 259 13.04 -38.52 -12.20
C ARG A 259 14.54 -38.69 -12.50
N GLY A 260 15.40 -38.69 -11.47
CA GLY A 260 16.85 -38.86 -11.65
C GLY A 260 17.55 -37.67 -12.32
N MET A 261 16.93 -36.48 -12.29
CA MET A 261 17.43 -35.23 -12.85
C MET A 261 17.64 -34.16 -11.77
N ALA A 262 18.28 -34.51 -10.66
CA ALA A 262 18.42 -33.64 -9.48
C ALA A 262 19.12 -32.29 -9.76
N SER A 263 19.93 -32.18 -10.82
CA SER A 263 20.60 -30.94 -11.23
C SER A 263 19.76 -30.03 -12.13
N ALA A 264 18.59 -30.49 -12.60
CA ALA A 264 17.74 -29.72 -13.50
C ALA A 264 16.96 -28.65 -12.73
N ARG A 265 17.38 -27.39 -12.88
CA ARG A 265 16.65 -26.23 -12.35
C ARG A 265 15.45 -25.86 -13.22
N PRO A 266 14.35 -25.33 -12.64
CA PRO A 266 13.18 -24.90 -13.40
C PRO A 266 13.50 -23.77 -14.39
N CYS A 267 12.77 -23.75 -15.50
CA CYS A 267 12.77 -22.64 -16.44
C CYS A 267 12.21 -21.38 -15.79
N ALA A 268 12.70 -20.20 -16.21
CA ALA A 268 12.27 -18.92 -15.64
C ALA A 268 10.76 -18.67 -15.79
N ASN A 269 10.24 -18.84 -17.01
CA ASN A 269 8.82 -18.64 -17.30
C ASN A 269 7.94 -19.70 -16.64
N TYR A 270 8.42 -20.94 -16.52
CA TYR A 270 7.73 -22.00 -15.77
C TYR A 270 7.58 -21.62 -14.30
N CYS A 271 8.68 -21.17 -13.67
CA CYS A 271 8.64 -20.69 -12.30
C CYS A 271 7.69 -19.50 -12.14
N SER A 272 7.76 -18.54 -13.06
CA SER A 272 6.86 -17.37 -13.07
C SER A 272 5.39 -17.79 -13.10
N ASN A 273 5.00 -18.72 -13.97
CA ASN A 273 3.60 -19.18 -14.08
C ASN A 273 3.12 -19.93 -12.84
N VAL A 274 3.96 -20.79 -12.26
CA VAL A 274 3.65 -21.46 -10.98
C VAL A 274 3.45 -20.41 -9.87
N MET A 275 4.38 -19.47 -9.74
CA MET A 275 4.35 -18.48 -8.67
C MET A 275 3.22 -17.46 -8.82
N LYS A 276 2.93 -17.01 -10.05
CA LYS A 276 1.80 -16.12 -10.34
C LYS A 276 0.45 -16.79 -10.08
N GLY A 277 0.33 -18.08 -10.37
CA GLY A 277 -0.84 -18.86 -9.99
C GLY A 277 -0.99 -18.93 -8.47
N CYS A 278 0.07 -19.38 -7.79
CA CYS A 278 0.10 -19.49 -6.32
C CYS A 278 -0.21 -18.18 -5.58
N LEU A 279 0.24 -17.03 -6.11
CA LEU A 279 0.15 -15.72 -5.48
C LEU A 279 -0.91 -14.81 -6.12
N ALA A 280 -1.84 -15.39 -6.88
CA ALA A 280 -2.80 -14.63 -7.66
C ALA A 280 -3.71 -13.74 -6.79
N ASN A 281 -4.15 -14.27 -5.64
CA ASN A 281 -4.95 -13.50 -4.69
C ASN A 281 -4.12 -12.35 -4.08
N GLN A 282 -2.86 -12.59 -3.73
CA GLN A 282 -1.95 -11.58 -3.20
C GLN A 282 -1.69 -10.46 -4.23
N ALA A 283 -1.58 -10.81 -5.51
CA ALA A 283 -1.41 -9.85 -6.59
C ALA A 283 -2.62 -8.89 -6.76
N ASP A 284 -3.84 -9.29 -6.37
CA ASP A 284 -5.02 -8.41 -6.41
C ASP A 284 -4.89 -7.19 -5.47
N LEU A 285 -4.05 -7.25 -4.42
CA LEU A 285 -3.79 -6.10 -3.55
C LEU A 285 -3.03 -4.97 -4.25
N ASN A 286 -2.32 -5.27 -5.35
CA ASN A 286 -1.37 -4.35 -5.97
C ASN A 286 -1.98 -2.99 -6.35
N THR A 287 -3.23 -2.99 -6.82
CA THR A 287 -3.92 -1.76 -7.22
C THR A 287 -4.10 -0.79 -6.05
N GLU A 288 -4.77 -1.24 -4.99
CA GLU A 288 -5.02 -0.42 -3.80
C GLU A 288 -3.75 -0.16 -2.99
N TRP A 289 -2.79 -1.10 -2.98
CA TRP A 289 -1.48 -0.90 -2.36
C TRP A 289 -0.71 0.25 -3.01
N ARG A 290 -0.69 0.30 -4.35
CA ARG A 290 -0.08 1.40 -5.10
C ARG A 290 -0.79 2.72 -4.86
N HIS A 291 -2.13 2.73 -4.89
CA HIS A 291 -2.89 3.93 -4.59
C HIS A 291 -2.62 4.47 -3.18
N LEU A 292 -2.51 3.58 -2.18
CA LEU A 292 -2.15 3.95 -0.83
C LEU A 292 -0.76 4.58 -0.78
N ALA A 293 0.25 3.91 -1.36
CA ALA A 293 1.63 4.41 -1.39
C ALA A 293 1.73 5.78 -2.10
N GLU A 294 1.06 5.95 -3.25
CA GLU A 294 1.01 7.23 -3.98
C GLU A 294 0.34 8.33 -3.14
N THR A 295 -0.74 8.01 -2.43
CA THR A 295 -1.43 8.98 -1.55
C THR A 295 -0.56 9.34 -0.34
N MET A 296 0.13 8.36 0.26
CA MET A 296 1.06 8.61 1.36
C MET A 296 2.23 9.48 0.91
N MET A 297 2.76 9.28 -0.30
CA MET A 297 3.79 10.16 -0.86
C MET A 297 3.30 11.60 -1.07
N GLN A 298 2.03 11.78 -1.46
CA GLN A 298 1.43 13.13 -1.57
C GLN A 298 1.29 13.81 -0.20
N VAL A 299 0.88 13.06 0.83
CA VAL A 299 0.82 13.56 2.22
C VAL A 299 2.22 13.92 2.73
N ALA A 300 3.20 13.06 2.49
CA ALA A 300 4.59 13.31 2.81
C ALA A 300 5.10 14.60 2.12
N GLY A 301 4.80 14.79 0.84
CA GLY A 301 5.15 16.02 0.13
C GLY A 301 4.55 17.31 0.70
N ARG A 302 3.47 17.25 1.50
CA ARG A 302 2.92 18.41 2.23
C ARG A 302 3.67 18.74 3.50
N PHE A 303 4.41 17.78 4.05
CA PHE A 303 5.21 18.01 5.24
C PHE A 303 6.48 18.82 4.93
N ASP A 304 6.94 18.77 3.67
CA ASP A 304 7.99 19.62 3.14
C ASP A 304 7.40 20.92 2.54
N GLY A 305 7.88 22.08 2.99
CA GLY A 305 7.54 23.39 2.41
C GLY A 305 7.22 24.47 3.45
N PRO A 306 6.91 25.72 3.02
CA PRO A 306 6.68 26.90 3.88
C PRO A 306 5.40 26.87 4.74
N SER A 307 4.67 25.76 4.69
CA SER A 307 3.52 25.44 5.55
C SER A 307 3.59 23.97 5.98
N GLY A 308 4.81 23.44 6.03
CA GLY A 308 5.12 22.07 6.40
C GLY A 308 4.95 21.85 7.90
N VAL A 309 5.21 20.61 8.33
CA VAL A 309 5.00 20.20 9.72
C VAL A 309 5.87 21.04 10.67
N ASP A 310 7.13 21.26 10.31
CA ASP A 310 8.06 22.10 11.09
C ASP A 310 7.53 23.50 11.30
N ASP A 311 7.20 24.19 10.21
CA ASP A 311 6.75 25.59 10.25
C ASP A 311 5.47 25.74 11.06
N VAL A 312 4.51 24.81 10.91
CA VAL A 312 3.24 24.87 11.65
C VAL A 312 3.46 24.61 13.13
N VAL A 313 4.13 23.51 13.48
CA VAL A 313 4.28 23.12 14.88
C VAL A 313 5.16 24.12 15.62
N LEU A 314 6.29 24.53 15.05
CA LEU A 314 7.20 25.48 15.69
C LEU A 314 6.69 26.93 15.70
N SER A 315 5.70 27.27 14.88
CA SER A 315 5.05 28.60 14.94
C SER A 315 3.94 28.70 15.98
N ILE A 316 3.50 27.59 16.60
CA ILE A 316 2.48 27.62 17.66
C ILE A 316 2.79 28.66 18.75
N PRO A 317 4.01 28.72 19.33
CA PRO A 317 4.34 29.69 20.38
C PRO A 317 4.27 31.14 19.89
N SER A 318 4.75 31.41 18.68
CA SER A 318 4.75 32.75 18.12
C SER A 318 3.34 33.22 17.76
N ARG A 319 2.47 32.33 17.26
CA ARG A 319 1.04 32.63 17.04
C ARG A 319 0.30 32.91 18.34
N ILE A 320 0.56 32.16 19.39
CA ILE A 320 -0.02 32.44 20.72
C ILE A 320 0.48 33.79 21.24
N ALA A 321 1.77 34.09 21.11
CA ALA A 321 2.32 35.38 21.51
C ALA A 321 1.71 36.55 20.71
N GLU A 322 1.62 36.43 19.38
CA GLU A 322 0.98 37.39 18.49
C GLU A 322 -0.47 37.66 18.90
N ALA A 323 -1.23 36.61 19.20
CA ALA A 323 -2.60 36.73 19.70
C ALA A 323 -2.66 37.48 21.05
N MET A 324 -1.80 37.11 22.00
CA MET A 324 -1.73 37.79 23.31
C MET A 324 -1.40 39.28 23.16
N PHE A 325 -0.42 39.61 22.33
CA PHE A 325 -0.07 41.00 22.03
C PHE A 325 -1.23 41.74 21.36
N THR A 326 -1.87 41.13 20.36
CA THR A 326 -3.06 41.68 19.68
C THR A 326 -4.18 41.97 20.68
N MET A 327 -4.42 41.08 21.65
CA MET A 327 -5.43 41.28 22.68
C MET A 327 -5.06 42.41 23.63
N MET A 328 -3.79 42.51 24.01
CA MET A 328 -3.31 43.60 24.87
C MET A 328 -3.33 44.95 24.17
N GLU A 329 -2.96 45.02 22.89
CA GLU A 329 -3.04 46.22 22.07
C GLU A 329 -4.50 46.63 21.84
N ASN A 330 -5.37 45.66 21.55
CA ASN A 330 -6.80 45.91 21.38
C ASN A 330 -7.56 46.01 22.71
N MET A 331 -6.89 45.98 23.86
CA MET A 331 -7.59 45.88 25.14
C MET A 331 -8.52 47.07 25.37
N HIS A 332 -8.14 48.28 24.95
CA HIS A 332 -9.00 49.45 25.01
C HIS A 332 -10.24 49.33 24.10
N SER A 333 -10.10 48.72 22.92
CA SER A 333 -11.17 48.47 21.93
C SER A 333 -12.08 47.31 22.33
N ILE A 334 -11.53 46.22 22.88
CA ILE A 334 -12.27 45.09 23.42
C ILE A 334 -13.04 45.56 24.64
N ASN A 335 -12.37 46.24 25.57
CA ASN A 335 -13.06 46.85 26.70
C ASN A 335 -14.09 47.84 26.17
N SER A 336 -13.86 48.66 25.14
CA SER A 336 -14.88 49.60 24.62
C SER A 336 -16.06 48.90 23.93
N LYS A 337 -15.89 47.73 23.30
CA LYS A 337 -16.96 46.92 22.68
C LYS A 337 -17.74 46.10 23.70
N VAL A 338 -17.06 45.49 24.68
CA VAL A 338 -17.67 44.92 25.89
C VAL A 338 -18.44 46.02 26.62
N ARG A 339 -17.87 47.22 26.70
CA ARG A 339 -18.50 48.47 27.18
C ARG A 339 -19.41 49.18 26.16
N ALA A 340 -19.58 48.69 24.94
CA ALA A 340 -20.62 49.18 24.02
C ALA A 340 -21.90 48.38 24.23
N HIS A 341 -21.78 47.18 24.79
CA HIS A 341 -22.87 46.44 25.39
C HIS A 341 -23.07 46.78 26.88
N ILE A 342 -22.08 47.39 27.60
CA ILE A 342 -22.11 47.60 29.09
C ILE A 342 -21.56 48.99 29.65
N GLY A 343 -21.08 49.97 28.86
CA GLY A 343 -20.72 51.38 29.25
C GLY A 343 -19.21 51.79 29.33
N VAL A 344 -18.81 52.94 28.73
CA VAL A 344 -17.53 53.37 28.04
C VAL A 344 -16.34 53.97 28.87
N LEU A 345 -15.06 53.85 28.39
CA LEU A 345 -14.00 54.92 28.32
C LEU A 345 -12.74 54.55 27.46
N SER A 346 -12.25 55.51 26.65
CA SER A 346 -11.19 55.53 25.60
C SER A 346 -9.72 55.58 26.13
N THR A 347 -8.61 55.21 25.43
CA THR A 347 -7.96 55.80 24.21
C THR A 347 -6.77 54.95 23.65
N GLU A 348 -6.50 55.09 22.32
CA GLU A 348 -5.28 55.05 21.42
C GLU A 348 -4.00 54.14 21.59
N PRO A 349 -3.32 53.71 20.48
CA PRO A 349 -2.35 52.57 20.42
C PRO A 349 -0.95 52.81 19.75
N PHE A 350 0.01 51.86 19.81
CA PHE A 350 1.20 51.64 18.90
C PHE A 350 1.83 50.24 19.17
N GLU A 351 1.73 49.23 18.28
CA GLU A 351 2.58 48.74 17.15
C GLU A 351 3.81 47.85 17.44
N HIS A 352 3.88 46.74 16.67
CA HIS A 352 4.67 45.52 16.87
C HIS A 352 5.79 45.31 15.83
N PHE A 353 6.75 44.43 16.12
CA PHE A 353 7.74 43.91 15.18
C PHE A 353 7.84 42.37 15.27
N THR A 354 7.99 41.69 14.12
CA THR A 354 8.27 40.24 14.01
C THR A 354 9.47 39.98 13.10
N LEU A 355 10.22 38.90 13.35
CA LEU A 355 11.14 38.35 12.36
C LEU A 355 11.32 36.81 12.45
N MET A 356 11.18 36.23 11.25
CA MET A 356 11.85 35.11 10.59
C MET A 356 11.80 33.64 11.04
N ASN A 357 11.52 32.86 10.00
CA ASN A 357 11.76 31.44 9.72
C ASN A 357 13.26 31.04 9.75
N LEU A 358 13.54 29.75 9.95
CA LEU A 358 14.20 28.88 8.95
C LEU A 358 14.32 27.39 9.38
N LEU A 359 13.92 26.48 8.47
CA LEU A 359 14.46 25.14 8.10
C LEU A 359 14.34 23.96 9.11
N CYS A 360 14.26 22.67 8.71
CA CYS A 360 14.88 21.92 7.60
C CYS A 360 14.24 20.49 7.45
N PRO A 361 14.53 19.71 6.38
CA PRO A 361 13.76 18.56 5.88
C PRO A 361 14.11 17.22 6.52
N LYS A 362 13.12 16.31 6.57
CA LYS A 362 13.30 14.86 6.85
C LYS A 362 12.34 13.94 6.08
N VAL A 363 11.63 14.42 5.06
CA VAL A 363 10.57 13.64 4.41
C VAL A 363 11.04 12.90 3.15
N SER A 364 12.26 13.18 2.65
CA SER A 364 12.83 12.52 1.47
C SER A 364 12.97 11.00 1.61
N ASP A 365 13.41 10.51 2.76
CA ASP A 365 13.78 9.10 2.93
C ASP A 365 12.55 8.17 2.97
N VAL A 366 11.44 8.67 3.51
CA VAL A 366 10.16 7.91 3.56
C VAL A 366 9.56 7.78 2.16
N THR A 367 9.65 8.83 1.34
CA THR A 367 9.08 8.80 -0.03
C THR A 367 9.84 7.88 -0.98
N VAL A 368 11.16 7.74 -0.82
CA VAL A 368 11.97 6.75 -1.57
C VAL A 368 11.57 5.34 -1.15
N SER A 369 11.49 5.08 0.16
CA SER A 369 11.09 3.78 0.69
C SER A 369 9.69 3.36 0.22
N LEU A 370 8.72 4.27 0.23
CA LEU A 370 7.36 4.01 -0.27
C LEU A 370 7.32 3.71 -1.78
N ARG A 371 8.19 4.35 -2.57
CA ARG A 371 8.29 4.12 -4.02
C ARG A 371 8.78 2.71 -4.33
N ASP A 372 9.83 2.27 -3.64
CA ASP A 372 10.42 0.94 -3.84
C ASP A 372 9.46 -0.20 -3.45
N MET A 373 8.50 0.09 -2.55
CA MET A 373 7.48 -0.85 -2.09
C MET A 373 6.25 -0.95 -3.02
N GLN A 374 6.07 -0.04 -3.99
CA GLN A 374 4.89 -0.03 -4.86
C GLN A 374 4.66 -1.33 -5.62
N PRO A 375 5.67 -1.96 -6.27
CA PRO A 375 5.45 -3.18 -7.04
C PRO A 375 5.48 -4.46 -6.19
N TYR A 376 5.50 -4.36 -4.85
CA TYR A 376 5.78 -5.49 -3.96
C TYR A 376 4.96 -6.76 -4.28
N TRP A 377 3.63 -6.66 -4.34
CA TRP A 377 2.76 -7.83 -4.52
C TRP A 377 2.94 -8.54 -5.87
N VAL A 378 3.26 -7.78 -6.93
CA VAL A 378 3.49 -8.34 -8.28
C VAL A 378 4.95 -8.71 -8.53
N SER A 379 5.89 -8.21 -7.71
CA SER A 379 7.30 -8.58 -7.82
C SER A 379 7.65 -9.88 -7.09
N LEU A 380 6.83 -10.34 -6.12
CA LEU A 380 7.05 -11.57 -5.37
C LEU A 380 7.39 -12.80 -6.24
N PRO A 381 6.67 -13.10 -7.36
CA PRO A 381 7.07 -14.19 -8.25
C PRO A 381 8.52 -14.08 -8.75
N SER A 382 8.95 -12.88 -9.16
CA SER A 382 10.32 -12.67 -9.65
C SER A 382 11.38 -12.86 -8.56
N VAL A 383 11.11 -12.34 -7.35
CA VAL A 383 12.00 -12.47 -6.18
C VAL A 383 12.12 -13.93 -5.74
N LEU A 384 11.03 -14.69 -5.78
CA LEU A 384 11.04 -16.10 -5.37
C LEU A 384 11.67 -17.02 -6.42
N CYS A 385 11.67 -16.61 -7.69
CA CYS A 385 12.25 -17.37 -8.78
C CYS A 385 13.74 -17.06 -9.02
N SER A 386 14.26 -15.88 -8.64
CA SER A 386 15.62 -15.42 -9.01
C SER A 386 16.73 -16.44 -8.72
N ASP A 387 16.67 -17.08 -7.55
CA ASP A 387 17.73 -17.98 -7.08
C ASP A 387 17.46 -19.45 -7.43
N ARG A 388 16.24 -19.75 -7.90
CA ARG A 388 15.74 -21.11 -8.14
C ARG A 388 15.82 -21.52 -9.61
N VAL A 389 15.80 -20.57 -10.53
CA VAL A 389 15.75 -20.85 -11.97
C VAL A 389 17.12 -21.21 -12.54
N ALA A 390 17.10 -21.84 -13.72
CA ALA A 390 18.32 -22.06 -14.50
C ALA A 390 18.88 -20.72 -15.01
N THR A 391 20.18 -20.48 -14.79
CA THR A 391 20.88 -19.25 -15.21
C THR A 391 22.06 -19.58 -16.13
N GLY A 392 22.43 -18.64 -17.00
CA GLY A 392 23.55 -18.77 -17.95
C GLY A 392 23.16 -19.09 -19.40
N SER A 393 24.16 -19.17 -20.28
CA SER A 393 23.96 -19.37 -21.72
C SER A 393 23.32 -20.73 -22.04
N GLY A 394 22.18 -20.73 -22.75
CA GLY A 394 21.43 -21.94 -23.08
C GLY A 394 20.58 -22.50 -21.94
N ALA A 395 20.43 -21.76 -20.83
CA ALA A 395 19.56 -22.15 -19.70
C ALA A 395 18.10 -22.28 -20.12
N GLU A 396 17.61 -21.43 -21.02
CA GLU A 396 16.24 -21.46 -21.55
C GLU A 396 15.93 -22.74 -22.33
N ASP A 397 16.94 -23.39 -22.90
CA ASP A 397 16.79 -24.60 -23.73
C ASP A 397 17.00 -25.89 -22.94
N LYS A 398 17.67 -25.82 -21.79
CA LYS A 398 18.10 -26.97 -20.99
C LYS A 398 17.71 -26.85 -19.52
N CYS A 399 16.51 -26.33 -19.25
CA CYS A 399 15.90 -26.21 -17.94
C CYS A 399 14.76 -27.24 -17.75
N TRP A 400 14.30 -27.40 -16.51
CA TRP A 400 13.13 -28.21 -16.19
C TRP A 400 11.85 -27.45 -16.51
N ASN A 401 11.02 -28.00 -17.40
CA ASN A 401 9.76 -27.41 -17.86
C ASN A 401 8.51 -28.03 -17.21
N GLY A 402 8.67 -28.84 -16.15
CA GLY A 402 7.57 -29.58 -15.52
C GLY A 402 7.35 -30.99 -16.05
N MET A 403 8.06 -31.40 -17.11
CA MET A 403 7.98 -32.74 -17.70
C MET A 403 9.35 -33.36 -17.95
N ASN A 404 10.26 -32.60 -18.59
CA ASN A 404 11.60 -33.03 -18.95
C ASN A 404 12.56 -31.83 -18.97
N ARG A 405 13.82 -32.09 -19.32
CA ARG A 405 14.84 -31.05 -19.49
C ARG A 405 14.79 -30.51 -20.91
N ALA A 406 13.97 -29.50 -21.14
CA ALA A 406 13.76 -28.85 -22.43
C ALA A 406 13.22 -27.43 -22.24
N ARG A 407 13.10 -26.69 -23.35
CA ARG A 407 12.50 -25.35 -23.36
C ARG A 407 11.07 -25.38 -22.81
N TYR A 408 10.73 -24.35 -22.04
CA TYR A 408 9.36 -24.06 -21.64
C TYR A 408 8.70 -23.17 -22.69
N LEU A 409 7.61 -23.65 -23.28
CA LEU A 409 6.91 -22.99 -24.40
C LEU A 409 5.79 -22.04 -23.99
N PRO A 410 4.99 -22.30 -22.93
CA PRO A 410 3.89 -21.41 -22.58
C PRO A 410 4.35 -20.00 -22.23
N GLU A 411 3.53 -19.01 -22.57
CA GLU A 411 3.76 -17.62 -22.22
C GLU A 411 3.52 -17.34 -20.73
N VAL A 412 4.09 -16.25 -20.24
CA VAL A 412 3.93 -15.84 -18.84
C VAL A 412 2.55 -15.22 -18.63
N MET A 413 1.82 -15.70 -17.63
CA MET A 413 0.50 -15.20 -17.27
C MET A 413 0.56 -13.76 -16.72
N GLY A 414 -0.56 -13.04 -16.85
CA GLY A 414 -0.75 -11.74 -16.19
C GLY A 414 -0.79 -11.86 -14.67
N ASP A 415 -0.77 -10.74 -13.97
CA ASP A 415 -0.89 -10.70 -12.50
C ASP A 415 -2.37 -10.66 -12.06
N GLY A 416 -2.63 -11.08 -10.83
CA GLY A 416 -3.98 -11.08 -10.24
C GLY A 416 -4.79 -12.34 -10.55
N LEU A 417 -5.89 -12.52 -9.82
CA LEU A 417 -6.71 -13.72 -9.84
C LEU A 417 -7.38 -13.94 -11.20
N ALA A 418 -7.94 -12.89 -11.79
CA ALA A 418 -8.64 -12.96 -13.08
C ALA A 418 -7.72 -13.41 -14.24
N SER A 419 -6.44 -13.08 -14.16
CA SER A 419 -5.44 -13.43 -15.19
C SER A 419 -5.05 -14.91 -15.18
N GLN A 420 -5.45 -15.68 -14.16
CA GLN A 420 -5.03 -17.07 -14.01
C GLN A 420 -6.01 -18.10 -14.61
N ILE A 421 -7.11 -17.66 -15.22
CA ILE A 421 -8.13 -18.58 -15.77
C ILE A 421 -7.55 -19.61 -16.74
N ASN A 422 -6.50 -19.24 -17.49
CA ASN A 422 -5.81 -20.09 -18.46
C ASN A 422 -4.38 -20.44 -18.04
N ASN A 423 -4.07 -20.36 -16.73
CA ASN A 423 -2.72 -20.68 -16.26
C ASN A 423 -2.42 -22.19 -16.51
N PRO A 424 -1.38 -22.52 -17.28
CA PRO A 424 -1.09 -23.91 -17.64
C PRO A 424 -0.53 -24.76 -16.49
N GLU A 425 -0.06 -24.13 -15.41
CA GLU A 425 0.65 -24.81 -14.32
C GLU A 425 -0.16 -24.97 -13.04
N VAL A 426 -1.13 -24.06 -12.81
CA VAL A 426 -1.94 -24.04 -11.59
C VAL A 426 -3.40 -23.84 -11.96
N GLU A 427 -4.23 -24.82 -11.65
CA GLU A 427 -5.69 -24.70 -11.80
C GLU A 427 -6.25 -23.83 -10.68
N ILE A 428 -6.93 -22.73 -11.03
CA ILE A 428 -7.44 -21.75 -10.07
C ILE A 428 -8.90 -21.42 -10.35
N ASP A 429 -9.72 -21.58 -9.32
CA ASP A 429 -11.13 -21.14 -9.34
C ASP A 429 -11.21 -19.63 -9.10
N ILE A 430 -11.24 -18.85 -10.18
CA ILE A 430 -11.32 -17.38 -10.13
C ILE A 430 -12.60 -16.87 -9.46
N THR A 431 -13.62 -17.72 -9.29
CA THR A 431 -14.90 -17.34 -8.67
C THR A 431 -14.86 -17.36 -7.14
N LYS A 432 -13.79 -17.92 -6.56
CA LYS A 432 -13.60 -18.06 -5.11
C LYS A 432 -12.36 -17.28 -4.65
N PRO A 433 -12.41 -15.94 -4.60
CA PRO A 433 -11.32 -15.16 -4.05
C PRO A 433 -11.15 -15.41 -2.55
N ASP A 434 -9.92 -15.26 -2.05
CA ASP A 434 -9.66 -15.35 -0.63
C ASP A 434 -10.30 -14.16 0.12
N MET A 435 -11.11 -14.45 1.14
CA MET A 435 -11.86 -13.43 1.86
C MET A 435 -10.97 -12.56 2.77
N THR A 436 -9.87 -13.10 3.28
CA THR A 436 -8.88 -12.35 4.08
C THR A 436 -8.21 -11.29 3.22
N ILE A 437 -7.85 -11.67 1.98
CA ILE A 437 -7.28 -10.78 0.97
C ILE A 437 -8.27 -9.66 0.63
N ARG A 438 -9.54 -9.99 0.35
CA ARG A 438 -10.58 -8.99 0.06
C ARG A 438 -10.81 -8.03 1.22
N GLN A 439 -10.78 -8.52 2.47
CA GLN A 439 -10.84 -7.67 3.66
C GLN A 439 -9.64 -6.72 3.73
N GLN A 440 -8.43 -7.17 3.43
CA GLN A 440 -7.25 -6.30 3.45
C GLN A 440 -7.30 -5.25 2.33
N ILE A 441 -7.80 -5.60 1.14
CA ILE A 441 -8.07 -4.62 0.07
C ILE A 441 -9.02 -3.52 0.56
N MET A 442 -10.07 -3.89 1.31
CA MET A 442 -10.98 -2.90 1.91
C MET A 442 -10.27 -2.01 2.94
N GLN A 443 -9.40 -2.56 3.78
CA GLN A 443 -8.60 -1.76 4.71
C GLN A 443 -7.69 -0.75 4.01
N LEU A 444 -7.04 -1.16 2.91
CA LEU A 444 -6.24 -0.26 2.07
C LEU A 444 -7.09 0.86 1.46
N LYS A 445 -8.32 0.56 1.02
CA LYS A 445 -9.27 1.55 0.50
C LYS A 445 -9.69 2.56 1.56
N ILE A 446 -10.09 2.08 2.74
CA ILE A 446 -10.50 2.95 3.86
C ILE A 446 -9.36 3.88 4.25
N MET A 447 -8.14 3.35 4.38
CA MET A 447 -6.98 4.15 4.75
C MET A 447 -6.60 5.16 3.65
N THR A 448 -6.66 4.75 2.38
CA THR A 448 -6.46 5.67 1.24
C THR A 448 -7.47 6.81 1.27
N HIS A 449 -8.76 6.52 1.54
CA HIS A 449 -9.79 7.53 1.65
C HIS A 449 -9.52 8.49 2.83
N ARG A 450 -9.14 7.96 4.00
CA ARG A 450 -8.74 8.77 5.16
C ARG A 450 -7.60 9.72 4.85
N LEU A 451 -6.54 9.23 4.19
CA LEU A 451 -5.40 10.07 3.78
C LEU A 451 -5.81 11.15 2.78
N LYS A 452 -6.71 10.85 1.84
CA LYS A 452 -7.24 11.86 0.90
C LYS A 452 -8.04 12.96 1.60
N ASN A 453 -8.84 12.60 2.60
CA ASN A 453 -9.55 13.59 3.42
C ASN A 453 -8.58 14.42 4.27
N ALA A 454 -7.54 13.77 4.81
CA ALA A 454 -6.49 14.44 5.57
C ALA A 454 -5.71 15.47 4.73
N LEU A 455 -5.49 15.22 3.42
CA LEU A 455 -4.92 16.20 2.49
C LEU A 455 -5.75 17.48 2.38
N ASN A 456 -7.06 17.39 2.59
CA ASN A 456 -7.98 18.53 2.59
C ASN A 456 -8.16 19.14 3.99
N GLY A 457 -7.54 18.56 5.02
CA GLY A 457 -7.70 18.96 6.42
C GLY A 457 -8.97 18.48 7.09
N GLN A 458 -9.65 17.49 6.50
CA GLN A 458 -10.87 16.92 7.07
C GLN A 458 -10.54 15.71 7.93
N ASP A 459 -10.88 15.79 9.21
CA ASP A 459 -10.80 14.65 10.11
C ASP A 459 -12.05 13.78 9.97
N VAL A 460 -11.87 12.59 9.40
CA VAL A 460 -12.97 11.65 9.15
C VAL A 460 -13.45 10.98 10.44
N ASP A 461 -12.67 11.05 11.53
CA ASP A 461 -13.04 10.50 12.83
C ASP A 461 -14.07 11.41 13.55
N PHE A 462 -14.23 12.67 13.14
CA PHE A 462 -15.09 13.68 13.80
C PHE A 462 -16.00 14.45 12.84
N GLN A 463 -16.41 13.83 11.73
CA GLN A 463 -17.19 14.50 10.68
C GLN A 463 -18.65 14.85 11.05
N ASP A 464 -19.10 14.63 12.28
CA ASP A 464 -20.48 14.90 12.74
C ASP A 464 -20.49 15.71 14.05
N ALA A 465 -20.34 17.04 14.00
CA ALA A 465 -20.67 17.93 15.13
C ALA A 465 -20.81 19.44 14.78
N SER A 466 -20.97 19.83 13.51
CA SER A 466 -21.27 21.23 13.20
C SER A 466 -22.42 21.35 12.21
N ASP A 467 -23.38 22.17 12.60
CA ASP A 467 -24.65 22.46 11.95
C ASP A 467 -24.54 22.73 10.43
N ASP A 468 -24.84 21.71 9.62
CA ASP A 468 -25.39 21.92 8.28
C ASP A 468 -26.81 21.35 8.24
N ALA A 469 -27.74 22.12 8.81
CA ALA A 469 -29.14 22.02 8.46
C ALA A 469 -29.32 22.45 6.99
N SER A 470 -29.08 21.52 6.06
CA SER A 470 -29.58 21.65 4.68
C SER A 470 -29.94 20.29 4.09
N GLY A 471 -30.84 19.59 4.79
CA GLY A 471 -31.68 18.58 4.17
C GLY A 471 -32.67 19.26 3.23
N SER A 472 -32.37 19.34 1.94
CA SER A 472 -33.34 19.69 0.90
C SER A 472 -34.33 18.54 0.70
N GLY A 473 -35.24 18.38 1.67
CA GLY A 473 -36.50 17.66 1.48
C GLY A 473 -37.46 18.56 0.73
N SER A 474 -37.53 18.41 -0.60
CA SER A 474 -38.58 19.04 -1.40
C SER A 474 -39.91 18.32 -1.15
N GLY A 475 -40.57 18.65 -0.04
CA GLY A 475 -41.94 18.28 0.27
C GLY A 475 -42.81 19.52 0.31
N MET A 476 -43.29 19.97 -0.85
CA MET A 476 -44.33 21.00 -0.90
C MET A 476 -45.66 20.39 -0.43
N CYS A 477 -46.12 20.80 0.74
CA CYS A 477 -47.52 20.72 1.14
C CYS A 477 -48.03 22.15 1.32
N ALA A 478 -48.91 22.59 0.41
CA ALA A 478 -49.83 23.68 0.69
C ALA A 478 -51.15 23.05 1.14
N ASP A 479 -51.66 23.54 2.26
CA ASP A 479 -52.85 23.08 2.96
C ASP A 479 -54.10 22.95 2.08
N ASN A 480 -54.90 21.91 2.32
CA ASN A 480 -56.25 22.08 2.86
C ASN A 480 -56.97 20.73 3.10
N VAL A 481 -57.59 20.64 4.27
CA VAL A 481 -58.63 19.67 4.71
C VAL A 481 -58.15 18.30 5.22
N CYS A 482 -58.22 18.14 6.55
CA CYS A 482 -58.27 16.85 7.22
C CYS A 482 -59.56 16.08 6.88
N SER A 483 -59.43 14.80 6.54
CA SER A 483 -60.45 13.76 6.84
C SER A 483 -59.82 12.37 6.85
N ARG A 484 -59.99 11.67 7.97
CA ARG A 484 -59.61 10.26 8.19
C ARG A 484 -60.47 9.33 7.33
N GLY A 485 -59.84 8.35 6.68
CA GLY A 485 -60.52 7.19 6.06
C GLY A 485 -59.51 6.12 5.61
N PRO A 486 -59.78 4.82 5.83
CA PRO A 486 -58.78 3.75 5.66
C PRO A 486 -58.60 3.37 4.19
N ARG A 487 -57.35 3.28 3.72
CA ARG A 487 -57.00 2.84 2.36
C ARG A 487 -57.07 1.31 2.25
N LEU A 488 -57.97 0.85 1.40
CA LEU A 488 -58.05 -0.51 0.87
C LEU A 488 -56.88 -0.78 -0.08
N ILE A 489 -56.28 -1.97 0.06
CA ILE A 489 -55.22 -2.51 -0.79
C ILE A 489 -55.87 -3.10 -2.06
N ALA A 490 -55.42 -2.67 -3.24
CA ALA A 490 -55.68 -3.36 -4.50
C ALA A 490 -54.37 -3.44 -5.31
N PRO A 491 -53.98 -4.61 -5.85
CA PRO A 491 -52.75 -4.76 -6.61
C PRO A 491 -52.98 -4.39 -8.08
N VAL A 492 -52.14 -3.52 -8.63
CA VAL A 492 -52.12 -3.23 -10.07
C VAL A 492 -51.12 -4.18 -10.73
N THR A 493 -51.65 -5.09 -11.54
CA THR A 493 -50.92 -5.86 -12.53
C THR A 493 -50.66 -4.98 -13.75
N ASP A 494 -49.39 -4.72 -14.09
CA ASP A 494 -49.00 -4.46 -15.48
C ASP A 494 -47.51 -4.76 -15.72
N ARG A 495 -47.24 -5.34 -16.90
CA ARG A 495 -45.92 -5.81 -17.38
C ARG A 495 -44.98 -4.63 -17.73
N PRO A 496 -43.64 -4.80 -17.62
CA PRO A 496 -42.70 -3.76 -18.01
C PRO A 496 -42.52 -3.69 -19.54
N THR A 497 -42.73 -2.49 -20.10
CA THR A 497 -42.39 -2.09 -21.48
C THR A 497 -40.87 -1.93 -21.66
N LEU A 498 -40.31 -2.67 -22.61
CA LEU A 498 -38.94 -2.51 -23.13
C LEU A 498 -38.87 -1.36 -24.14
N TYR A 499 -37.96 -0.40 -23.91
CA TYR A 499 -37.59 0.61 -24.91
C TYR A 499 -36.37 0.13 -25.73
N PRO A 500 -36.39 0.18 -27.07
CA PRO A 500 -35.23 -0.11 -27.90
C PRO A 500 -34.30 1.12 -27.97
N TYR A 501 -33.02 0.92 -27.66
CA TYR A 501 -31.97 1.92 -27.88
C TYR A 501 -31.54 1.95 -29.35
N LEU A 502 -31.56 3.13 -29.95
CA LEU A 502 -31.08 3.44 -31.31
C LEU A 502 -29.54 3.61 -31.30
N PRO A 503 -28.79 3.27 -32.37
CA PRO A 503 -27.34 3.43 -32.41
C PRO A 503 -26.92 4.88 -32.70
N GLU A 504 -26.04 5.42 -31.87
CA GLU A 504 -25.50 6.77 -32.00
C GLU A 504 -24.29 6.79 -32.95
N ASN A 505 -24.46 7.39 -34.13
CA ASN A 505 -23.40 7.70 -35.09
C ASN A 505 -22.51 8.84 -34.56
N LYS A 506 -21.26 8.53 -34.20
CA LYS A 506 -20.22 9.56 -33.99
C LYS A 506 -19.35 9.73 -35.24
N LYS A 507 -19.49 10.92 -35.84
CA LYS A 507 -18.66 11.45 -36.93
C LYS A 507 -17.18 11.43 -36.57
N VAL A 508 -16.38 10.83 -37.45
CA VAL A 508 -14.92 10.94 -37.49
C VAL A 508 -14.53 12.38 -37.88
N LYS A 509 -13.76 13.07 -37.03
CA LYS A 509 -13.08 14.31 -37.40
C LYS A 509 -11.74 13.97 -38.05
N SER A 510 -11.58 14.39 -39.30
CA SER A 510 -10.33 14.43 -40.04
C SER A 510 -9.35 15.42 -39.42
N SER A 511 -8.17 14.97 -39.02
CA SER A 511 -7.00 15.82 -38.77
C SER A 511 -6.07 15.77 -39.98
N ALA A 512 -5.63 16.94 -40.40
CA ALA A 512 -4.85 17.21 -41.60
C ALA A 512 -3.49 16.50 -41.64
N ALA A 513 -3.09 16.16 -42.86
CA ALA A 513 -1.86 15.49 -43.22
C ALA A 513 -0.63 16.38 -43.02
N SER A 514 0.34 15.88 -42.24
CA SER A 514 1.74 16.28 -42.32
C SER A 514 2.50 15.20 -43.10
N HIS A 515 2.95 15.56 -44.30
CA HIS A 515 3.81 14.75 -45.15
C HIS A 515 5.14 14.42 -44.43
N ASN A 516 5.45 13.13 -44.29
CA ASN A 516 6.81 12.66 -43.99
C ASN A 516 7.26 11.74 -45.14
N LEU A 517 8.36 12.15 -45.77
CA LEU A 517 9.08 11.42 -46.83
C LEU A 517 9.57 10.05 -46.34
N PRO A 518 9.71 9.06 -47.25
CA PRO A 518 10.36 7.80 -46.94
C PRO A 518 11.89 7.98 -46.83
N CYS A 519 12.44 7.54 -45.70
CA CYS A 519 13.85 7.54 -45.40
C CYS A 519 14.58 6.50 -46.29
N ILE A 520 15.62 6.94 -47.00
CA ILE A 520 16.42 6.22 -48.01
C ILE A 520 17.37 5.15 -47.40
N ALA A 521 17.19 4.77 -46.13
CA ALA A 521 18.12 3.90 -45.42
C ALA A 521 17.99 2.38 -45.70
N MET A 522 17.01 1.95 -46.51
CA MET A 522 16.76 0.50 -46.75
C MET A 522 17.40 -0.08 -48.02
N TYR A 523 18.18 0.69 -48.78
CA TYR A 523 18.85 0.20 -50.00
C TYR A 523 20.38 0.11 -49.92
N LEU A 524 21.00 0.39 -48.77
CA LEU A 524 22.48 0.33 -48.63
C LEU A 524 23.03 -0.97 -48.02
N LEU A 525 22.17 -1.90 -47.58
CA LEU A 525 22.61 -3.19 -47.03
C LEU A 525 22.94 -4.29 -48.05
N PRO A 526 22.43 -4.32 -49.31
CA PRO A 526 22.88 -5.33 -50.27
C PRO A 526 24.20 -4.97 -50.99
N LEU A 527 24.60 -3.69 -50.98
CA LEU A 527 25.84 -3.25 -51.65
C LEU A 527 27.11 -3.50 -50.83
N LEU A 528 27.00 -3.60 -49.49
CA LEU A 528 28.15 -3.86 -48.63
C LEU A 528 28.59 -5.34 -48.65
N ILE A 529 27.67 -6.27 -48.97
CA ILE A 529 27.95 -7.70 -49.03
C ILE A 529 28.66 -8.11 -50.34
N LEU A 530 28.49 -7.33 -51.42
CA LEU A 530 29.18 -7.57 -52.69
C LEU A 530 30.60 -6.99 -52.77
N LEU A 531 31.00 -6.11 -51.84
CA LEU A 531 32.36 -5.55 -51.78
C LEU A 531 33.29 -6.28 -50.79
N LEU A 532 32.77 -7.19 -49.96
CA LEU A 532 33.55 -7.99 -48.99
C LEU A 532 33.87 -9.41 -49.47
N ARG A 533 33.63 -9.72 -50.75
CA ARG A 533 33.92 -11.05 -51.33
C ARG A 533 34.79 -11.01 -52.58
N ARG A 534 35.81 -10.16 -52.57
CA ARG A 534 36.93 -10.25 -53.52
C ARG A 534 38.26 -10.31 -52.77
#